data_AF-A0A9E1I6I3-F1
#
_entry.id   AF-A0A9E1I6I3-F1
#
_cell.length_a   1.000
_cell.length_b   1.000
_cell.length_c   1.000
_cell.angle_alpha   90.00
_cell.angle_beta   90.00
_cell.angle_gamma   90.00
#
_symmetry.space_group_name_H-M   'P 1'
#
loop_
_entity.id
_entity.type
_entity.pdbx_description
1 polymer ?
#
loop_
_entity_poly.entity_id
_entity_poly.type
_entity_poly.pdbx_seq_one_letter_code
_entity_poly.pdbx_strand_id
1 'polypeptide(L)' 'MTLDEIQTKLEAGVEGSTVIMEGDGCNCSTLVVSPIFEGMSLLARQRMVLAAVRENIDSGELHALSIKARTPAENA' A
#
# COMPACT_ATOMS: atom_id res chain seq x y z
N MET A 1 13.10 9.47 2.63
CA MET A 1 12.11 9.00 3.62
C MET A 1 12.44 7.59 4.02
N THR A 2 12.19 7.25 5.29
CA THR A 2 12.27 5.87 5.78
C THR A 2 10.96 5.12 5.49
N LEU A 3 10.98 3.79 5.54
CA LEU A 3 9.79 2.96 5.28
C LEU A 3 8.64 3.29 6.25
N ASP A 4 8.99 3.68 7.47
CA ASP A 4 8.09 4.07 8.57
C ASP A 4 7.21 5.30 8.24
N GLU A 5 7.79 6.32 7.58
CA GLU A 5 7.03 7.51 7.19
C GLU A 5 5.97 7.19 6.14
N ILE A 6 6.30 6.29 5.20
CA ILE A 6 5.39 5.86 4.13
C ILE A 6 4.29 4.96 4.71
N GLN A 7 4.64 4.08 5.66
CA GLN A 7 3.67 3.25 6.40
C GLN A 7 2.64 4.15 7.09
N THR A 8 3.09 5.12 7.90
CA THR A 8 2.19 6.03 8.62
C THR A 8 1.29 6.83 7.68
N LYS A 9 1.83 7.35 6.57
CA LYS A 9 1.03 8.08 5.56
C LYS A 9 -0.03 7.19 4.89
N LEU A 10 0.32 5.95 4.56
CA LEU A 10 -0.61 5.00 3.94
C LEU A 10 -1.71 4.57 4.92
N GLU A 11 -1.35 4.30 6.17
CA GLU A 11 -2.32 3.97 7.22
C GLU A 11 -3.26 5.15 7.52
N ALA A 12 -2.76 6.39 7.43
CA ALA A 12 -3.58 7.60 7.55
C ALA A 12 -4.50 7.82 6.33
N GLY A 13 -4.08 7.43 5.13
CA GLY A 13 -4.86 7.57 3.90
C GLY A 13 -5.97 6.53 3.75
N VAL A 14 -5.88 5.41 4.47
CA VAL A 14 -6.87 4.32 4.42
C VAL A 14 -7.19 3.85 5.84
N GLU A 15 -8.36 4.27 6.34
CA GLU A 15 -8.84 3.90 7.67
C GLU A 15 -8.92 2.37 7.86
N GLY A 16 -8.34 1.89 8.97
CA GLY A 16 -8.31 0.46 9.28
C GLY A 16 -7.50 -0.37 8.28
N SER A 17 -6.59 0.25 7.53
CA SER A 17 -5.58 -0.46 6.78
C SER A 17 -4.33 -0.71 7.63
N THR A 18 -3.70 -1.84 7.39
CA THR A 18 -2.38 -2.19 7.94
C THR A 18 -1.40 -2.21 6.78
N VAL A 19 -0.33 -1.45 6.91
CA VAL A 19 0.67 -1.32 5.86
C VAL A 19 1.95 -2.00 6.31
N ILE A 20 2.50 -2.89 5.50
CA ILE A 20 3.71 -3.64 5.80
C ILE A 20 4.70 -3.36 4.68
N MET A 21 5.81 -2.73 5.02
CA MET A 21 6.87 -2.39 4.07
C MET A 21 7.96 -3.47 4.12
N GLU A 22 8.25 -4.10 2.99
CA GLU A 22 9.29 -5.12 2.84
C GLU A 22 10.25 -4.71 1.72
N GLY A 23 11.55 -4.56 2.00
CA GLY A 23 12.52 -4.25 0.96
C GLY A 23 13.91 -3.96 1.48
N ASP A 24 14.91 -4.51 0.78
CA ASP A 24 16.33 -4.31 1.07
C ASP A 24 16.97 -3.64 -0.17
N GLY A 25 17.06 -2.31 -0.14
CA GLY A 25 17.91 -1.50 -1.02
C GLY A 25 17.42 -1.20 -2.43
N CYS A 26 16.94 -2.19 -3.20
CA CYS A 26 16.70 -2.01 -4.66
C CYS A 26 15.28 -2.36 -5.14
N ASN A 27 14.58 -3.25 -4.44
CA ASN A 27 13.17 -3.57 -4.72
C ASN A 27 12.37 -3.51 -3.43
N CYS A 28 11.71 -2.39 -3.19
CA CYS A 28 10.79 -2.25 -2.08
C CYS A 28 9.38 -2.68 -2.49
N SER A 29 8.72 -3.41 -1.62
CA SER A 29 7.33 -3.83 -1.73
C SER A 29 6.55 -3.27 -0.55
N THR A 30 5.31 -2.87 -0.77
CA THR A 30 4.37 -2.53 0.30
C THR A 30 3.18 -3.47 0.21
N LEU A 31 2.77 -4.02 1.35
CA LEU A 31 1.58 -4.82 1.50
C LEU A 31 0.57 -4.02 2.31
N VAL A 32 -0.54 -3.67 1.68
CA VAL A 32 -1.66 -2.97 2.31
C VAL A 32 -2.78 -3.98 2.54
N VAL A 33 -3.09 -4.22 3.81
CA VAL A 33 -4.15 -5.12 4.25
C VAL A 33 -5.32 -4.28 4.76
N SER A 34 -6.50 -4.40 4.17
CA SER A 34 -7.67 -3.67 4.66
C SER A 34 -8.98 -4.39 4.33
N PRO A 35 -9.98 -4.39 5.23
CA PRO A 35 -11.28 -4.99 4.98
C PRO A 35 -12.06 -4.29 3.85
N ILE A 36 -11.71 -3.05 3.50
CA ILE A 36 -12.38 -2.33 2.40
C ILE A 36 -12.20 -3.00 1.03
N PHE A 37 -11.18 -3.85 0.90
CA PHE A 37 -10.91 -4.60 -0.32
C PHE A 37 -11.79 -5.84 -0.44
N GLU A 38 -12.54 -6.19 0.61
CA GLU A 38 -13.45 -7.32 0.62
C GLU A 38 -14.59 -7.09 -0.36
N GLY A 39 -14.85 -8.08 -1.22
CA GLY A 39 -15.81 -7.95 -2.33
C GLY A 39 -15.31 -7.13 -3.54
N MET A 40 -14.15 -6.48 -3.47
CA MET A 40 -13.56 -5.80 -4.64
C MET A 40 -12.78 -6.77 -5.53
N SER A 41 -12.77 -6.52 -6.84
CA SER A 41 -11.89 -7.25 -7.77
C SER A 41 -10.42 -6.81 -7.62
N LEU A 42 -9.48 -7.70 -7.96
CA LEU A 42 -8.03 -7.44 -7.89
C LEU A 42 -7.63 -6.07 -8.49
N LEU A 43 -8.16 -5.73 -9.67
CA LEU A 43 -7.89 -4.46 -10.35
C LEU A 43 -8.46 -3.25 -9.58
N ALA A 44 -9.64 -3.38 -8.99
CA ALA A 44 -10.26 -2.31 -8.21
C ALA A 44 -9.44 -2.01 -6.94
N ARG A 45 -8.98 -3.07 -6.25
CA ARG A 45 -8.08 -2.96 -5.10
C ARG A 45 -6.77 -2.29 -5.49
N GLN A 46 -6.15 -2.76 -6.58
CA GLN A 46 -4.93 -2.14 -7.10
C GLN A 46 -5.15 -0.68 -7.45
N ARG A 47 -6.24 -0.31 -8.13
CA ARG A 47 -6.55 1.11 -8.42
C ARG A 47 -6.76 1.94 -7.17
N MET A 48 -7.40 1.40 -6.14
CA MET A 48 -7.61 2.09 -4.86
C MET A 48 -6.29 2.37 -4.14
N VAL A 49 -5.46 1.34 -3.96
CA VAL A 49 -4.16 1.51 -3.31
C VAL A 49 -3.24 2.37 -4.16
N LEU A 50 -3.27 2.19 -5.49
CA LEU A 50 -2.53 3.04 -6.42
C LEU A 50 -2.98 4.49 -6.34
N ALA A 51 -4.26 4.79 -6.06
CA ALA A 51 -4.75 6.15 -5.84
C ALA A 51 -4.23 6.72 -4.51
N ALA A 52 -4.28 5.94 -3.43
CA ALA A 52 -3.77 6.34 -2.11
C ALA A 52 -2.25 6.58 -2.10
N VAL A 53 -1.49 5.79 -2.87
CA VAL A 53 -0.04 6.00 -3.04
C VAL A 53 0.30 6.94 -4.20
N ARG A 54 -0.65 7.30 -5.07
CA ARG A 54 -0.42 8.18 -6.22
C ARG A 54 0.17 9.51 -5.75
N GLU A 55 -0.38 10.06 -4.67
CA GLU A 55 0.11 11.30 -4.05
C GLU A 55 1.55 11.17 -3.56
N ASN A 56 1.95 9.98 -3.07
CA ASN A 56 3.31 9.71 -2.63
C ASN A 56 4.28 9.47 -3.81
N ILE A 57 3.79 8.90 -4.92
CA ILE A 57 4.54 8.75 -6.18
C ILE A 57 4.75 10.12 -6.83
N ASP A 58 3.71 10.96 -6.87
CA ASP A 58 3.75 12.31 -7.46
C ASP A 58 4.71 13.23 -6.70
N SER A 59 4.85 13.03 -5.38
CA SER A 59 5.87 13.65 -4.53
C SER A 59 7.32 13.34 -4.98
N GLY A 60 7.53 12.39 -5.91
CA GLY A 60 8.85 12.05 -6.48
C GLY A 60 9.69 11.12 -5.58
N GLU A 61 9.08 10.58 -4.53
CA GLU A 61 9.77 9.83 -3.47
C GLU A 61 9.86 8.33 -3.76
N LEU A 62 9.15 7.87 -4.80
CA LEU A 62 8.94 6.47 -5.12
C LEU A 62 9.25 6.18 -6.60
N HIS A 63 10.44 5.63 -6.86
CA HIS A 63 10.94 5.32 -8.20
C HIS A 63 10.33 4.03 -8.80
N ALA A 64 10.17 2.99 -7.98
CA ALA A 64 9.42 1.77 -8.28
C ALA A 64 9.17 1.00 -6.96
N LEU A 65 7.90 0.78 -6.62
CA LEU A 65 7.48 0.02 -5.43
C LEU A 65 6.42 -0.97 -5.85
N SER A 66 6.60 -2.23 -5.47
CA SER A 66 5.57 -3.24 -5.68
C SER A 66 4.47 -3.11 -4.64
N ILE A 67 3.28 -2.72 -5.07
CA ILE A 67 2.12 -2.58 -4.20
C ILE A 67 1.30 -3.86 -4.23
N LYS A 68 1.09 -4.46 -3.06
CA LYS A 68 0.20 -5.61 -2.85
C LYS A 68 -0.98 -5.15 -2.00
N ALA A 69 -2.19 -5.31 -2.51
CA ALA A 69 -3.42 -5.01 -1.78
C ALA A 69 -4.11 -6.33 -1.44
N ARG A 70 -4.34 -6.59 -0.15
CA ARG A 70 -4.95 -7.84 0.35
C ARG A 70 -6.08 -7.55 1.34
N THR A 71 -7.07 -8.42 1.36
CA THR A 71 -8.06 -8.41 2.44
C THR A 71 -7.46 -9.06 3.69
N PRO A 72 -7.92 -8.71 4.90
CA PRO A 72 -7.53 -9.41 6.12
C PRO A 72 -7.87 -10.91 6.05
N ALA A 73 -8.95 -11.28 5.34
CA ALA A 73 -9.30 -12.68 5.08
C ALA A 73 -8.29 -13.43 4.18
N GLU A 74 -7.60 -12.73 3.27
CA GLU A 74 -6.54 -13.31 2.43
C GLU A 74 -5.16 -13.32 3.11
N ASN A 75 -5.00 -12.58 4.21
CA ASN A 75 -3.76 -12.47 4.99
C ASN A 75 -3.80 -13.30 6.29
N ALA A 76 -4.82 -14.15 6.46
CA ALA A 76 -5.04 -15.02 7.61
C ALA A 76 -4.53 -16.45 7.37
#